data_AF-A0A3D6DLG7-F1
#
_entry.id   AF-A0A3D6DLG7-F1
#
_cell.length_a   1.000
_cell.length_b   1.000
_cell.length_c   1.000
_cell.angle_alpha   90.00
_cell.angle_beta   90.00
_cell.angle_gamma   90.00
#
_symmetry.space_group_name_H-M   'P 1'
#
loop_
_entity.id
_entity.type
_entity.pdbx_description
1 polymer ?
#
loop_
_entity_poly.entity_id
_entity_poly.type
_entity_poly.pdbx_seq_one_letter_code
_entity_poly.pdbx_strand_id
1 'polypeptide(L)'
;MNTGLKIFFFVFLTLSLLQCEDKLEEVPEVPENATLVLPNSNPKIYRDVNEVTIRCPEAKVGERGTVQGKEYVVVTEETLRESVKIDADLTCFCTSLIQNMAGLFSNKKTFNQDISGWDTSNVTDMRRMFFYSALFNQGIGEWDTSSVTDMRGMFTYAFSFNQSIGGWNTAGVTLMGSMFEYAESFDQDLSDWCVDKIDNPPEHFSVGSPLSSAYQPFWGTCPP
;
A
#
# COMPACT_ATOMS: atom_id res chain seq x y z
N MET A 1 58.05 2.52 -14.73
CA MET A 1 57.12 3.66 -14.88
C MET A 1 55.77 3.08 -15.25
N ASN A 2 54.90 2.87 -14.28
CA ASN A 2 53.57 2.31 -14.52
C ASN A 2 52.55 3.21 -13.82
N THR A 3 51.60 3.68 -14.60
CA THR A 3 50.64 4.74 -14.30
C THR A 3 49.63 4.29 -13.24
N GLY A 4 49.68 4.93 -12.08
CA GLY A 4 48.67 4.80 -11.04
C GLY A 4 47.39 5.55 -11.44
N LEU A 5 46.51 4.85 -12.14
CA LEU A 5 45.11 5.22 -12.26
C LEU A 5 44.47 4.98 -10.88
N LYS A 6 44.43 6.02 -10.06
CA LYS A 6 43.68 6.01 -8.79
C LYS A 6 42.22 5.71 -9.13
N ILE A 7 41.83 4.50 -8.77
CA ILE A 7 40.50 3.94 -8.84
C ILE A 7 39.52 4.97 -8.28
N PHE A 8 38.79 5.63 -9.18
CA PHE A 8 37.52 6.23 -8.84
C PHE A 8 36.68 5.12 -8.22
N PHE A 9 36.20 5.35 -7.00
CA PHE A 9 35.16 4.55 -6.37
C PHE A 9 33.98 4.52 -7.33
N PHE A 10 33.94 3.48 -8.16
CA PHE A 10 32.79 3.15 -8.97
C PHE A 10 31.70 2.75 -7.99
N VAL A 11 30.77 3.68 -7.76
CA VAL A 11 29.39 3.37 -7.40
C VAL A 11 28.80 2.64 -8.61
N PHE A 12 29.22 1.39 -8.82
CA PHE A 12 28.42 0.38 -9.48
C PHE A 12 27.74 -0.39 -8.36
N LEU A 13 26.75 0.27 -7.73
CA LEU A 13 25.62 -0.49 -7.23
C LEU A 13 24.99 -1.05 -8.50
N THR A 14 25.29 -2.30 -8.82
CA THR A 14 24.59 -3.01 -9.87
C THR A 14 23.12 -2.85 -9.55
N LEU A 15 22.43 -2.26 -10.51
CA LEU A 15 20.99 -2.17 -10.62
C LEU A 15 20.43 -3.60 -10.78
N SER A 16 20.70 -4.50 -9.82
CA SER A 16 19.83 -5.64 -9.58
C SER A 16 18.58 -5.00 -9.01
N LEU A 17 17.60 -4.84 -9.88
CA LEU A 17 16.20 -4.63 -9.52
C LEU A 17 15.95 -5.36 -8.19
N LEU A 18 15.58 -4.62 -7.14
CA LEU A 18 15.08 -5.22 -5.90
C LEU A 18 13.80 -5.97 -6.27
N GLN A 19 13.92 -7.18 -6.82
CA GLN A 19 12.82 -8.12 -6.81
C GLN A 19 12.66 -8.57 -5.38
N CYS A 20 11.42 -8.81 -4.95
CA CYS A 20 11.23 -9.52 -3.71
C CYS A 20 11.80 -10.94 -3.86
N GLU A 21 12.94 -11.21 -3.23
CA GLU A 21 13.56 -12.52 -3.26
C GLU A 21 13.02 -13.36 -2.10
N ASP A 22 12.62 -14.59 -2.44
CA ASP A 22 12.43 -15.64 -1.44
C ASP A 22 13.84 -16.07 -0.96
N LYS A 23 14.14 -15.79 0.30
CA LYS A 23 15.25 -16.44 0.99
C LYS A 23 14.83 -17.88 1.30
N LEU A 24 15.55 -18.82 0.71
CA LEU A 24 15.51 -20.22 1.14
C LEU A 24 15.78 -20.26 2.65
N GLU A 25 14.87 -20.85 3.42
CA GLU A 25 15.14 -21.18 4.82
C GLU A 25 16.33 -22.15 4.83
N GLU A 26 17.50 -21.68 5.25
CA GLU A 26 18.57 -22.60 5.65
C GLU A 26 18.05 -23.37 6.86
N VAL A 27 17.71 -24.64 6.69
CA VAL A 27 17.34 -25.54 7.78
C VAL A 27 18.56 -25.61 8.71
N PRO A 28 18.52 -25.03 9.93
CA PRO A 28 19.65 -25.13 10.81
C PRO A 28 19.76 -26.59 11.27
N GLU A 29 20.94 -27.20 11.13
CA GLU A 29 21.25 -28.45 11.84
C GLU A 29 21.14 -28.15 13.35
N VAL A 30 20.06 -28.61 14.00
CA VAL A 30 19.85 -28.41 15.43
C VAL A 30 20.77 -29.38 16.17
N PRO A 31 21.76 -28.91 16.96
CA PRO A 31 22.54 -29.78 17.82
C PRO A 31 21.60 -30.36 18.88
N GLU A 32 21.67 -31.68 19.11
CA GLU A 32 20.77 -32.48 19.95
C GLU A 32 20.65 -32.02 21.43
N ASN A 33 21.39 -30.97 21.84
CA ASN A 33 21.40 -30.38 23.19
C ASN A 33 21.43 -28.84 23.22
N ALA A 34 20.97 -28.14 22.18
CA ALA A 34 20.88 -26.68 22.22
C ALA A 34 19.68 -26.22 23.08
N THR A 35 19.96 -25.59 24.23
CA THR A 35 18.96 -24.80 24.94
C THR A 35 18.47 -23.66 24.03
N LEU A 36 17.18 -23.70 23.68
CA LEU A 36 16.49 -22.62 22.97
C LEU A 36 16.53 -21.33 23.82
N VAL A 37 17.51 -20.48 23.55
CA VAL A 37 17.42 -19.07 23.94
C VAL A 37 16.60 -18.39 22.85
N LEU A 38 15.29 -18.32 23.03
CA LEU A 38 14.46 -17.52 22.14
C LEU A 38 14.91 -16.06 22.27
N PRO A 39 15.33 -15.38 21.17
CA PRO A 39 15.60 -13.96 21.23
C PRO A 39 14.31 -13.26 21.65
N ASN A 40 14.34 -12.68 22.86
CA ASN A 40 13.20 -12.16 23.59
C ASN A 40 12.77 -10.76 23.07
N SER A 41 12.92 -10.49 21.78
CA SER A 41 12.56 -9.22 21.16
C SER A 41 11.60 -9.49 20.01
N ASN A 42 10.41 -8.87 20.07
CA ASN A 42 9.52 -8.84 18.92
C ASN A 42 10.30 -8.31 17.70
N PRO A 43 10.20 -8.96 16.53
CA PRO A 43 10.85 -8.47 15.33
C PRO A 43 10.26 -7.10 14.97
N LYS A 44 11.12 -6.16 14.56
CA LYS A 44 10.68 -4.82 14.18
C LYS A 44 9.95 -4.77 12.85
N ILE A 45 10.13 -5.78 11.99
CA ILE A 45 9.38 -5.97 10.75
C ILE A 45 8.65 -7.31 10.88
N TYR A 46 7.32 -7.29 10.80
CA TYR A 46 6.48 -8.44 11.12
C TYR A 46 5.16 -8.43 10.35
N ARG A 47 4.51 -9.60 10.28
CA ARG A 47 3.15 -9.74 9.75
C ARG A 47 2.14 -9.36 10.84
N ASP A 48 1.19 -8.50 10.50
CA ASP A 48 0.14 -8.05 11.42
C ASP A 48 -0.86 -9.17 11.73
N VAL A 49 -1.70 -8.93 12.74
CA VAL A 49 -2.74 -9.87 13.19
C VAL A 49 -3.83 -10.15 12.14
N ASN A 50 -3.96 -9.30 11.11
CA ASN A 50 -4.84 -9.57 9.96
C ASN A 50 -4.23 -10.57 8.97
N GLU A 51 -3.01 -11.07 9.23
CA GLU A 51 -2.30 -12.03 8.38
C GLU A 51 -2.10 -11.52 6.94
N VAL A 52 -2.08 -10.21 6.70
CA VAL A 52 -1.84 -9.65 5.36
C VAL A 52 -0.81 -8.54 5.43
N THR A 53 -1.04 -7.57 6.30
CA THR A 53 -0.21 -6.36 6.40
C THR A 53 1.16 -6.67 6.98
N ILE A 54 2.20 -6.04 6.41
CA ILE A 54 3.56 -6.07 6.93
C ILE A 54 3.86 -4.75 7.63
N ARG A 55 4.12 -4.81 8.93
CA ARG A 55 4.32 -3.66 9.79
C ARG A 55 5.79 -3.50 10.15
N CYS A 56 6.22 -2.24 10.23
CA CYS A 56 7.54 -1.84 10.69
C CYS A 56 7.56 -0.49 11.45
N PRO A 57 6.66 -0.25 12.42
CA PRO A 57 6.52 1.05 13.08
C PRO A 57 7.77 1.49 13.86
N GLU A 58 8.58 0.54 14.33
CA GLU A 58 9.78 0.80 15.14
C GLU A 58 11.09 0.63 14.35
N ALA A 59 11.00 0.25 13.08
CA ALA A 59 12.15 0.00 12.24
C ALA A 59 12.69 1.30 11.65
N LYS A 60 14.00 1.34 11.38
CA LYS A 60 14.64 2.48 10.73
C LYS A 60 14.48 2.37 9.22
N VAL A 61 14.46 3.50 8.52
CA VAL A 61 14.52 3.54 7.06
C VAL A 61 15.71 2.72 6.55
N GLY A 62 15.47 1.86 5.56
CA GLY A 62 16.45 0.94 4.98
C GLY A 62 16.74 -0.31 5.81
N GLU A 63 16.19 -0.44 7.02
CA GLU A 63 16.23 -1.69 7.79
C GLU A 63 15.53 -2.81 7.00
N ARG A 64 16.11 -4.01 7.05
CA ARG A 64 15.61 -5.19 6.35
C ARG A 64 15.21 -6.27 7.34
N GLY A 65 14.24 -7.08 6.98
CA GLY A 65 13.72 -8.15 7.82
C GLY A 65 13.02 -9.21 6.99
N THR A 66 13.13 -10.46 7.39
CA THR A 66 12.49 -11.57 6.70
C THR A 66 11.16 -11.90 7.34
N VAL A 67 10.10 -11.98 6.55
CA VAL A 67 8.78 -12.44 6.96
C VAL A 67 8.33 -13.50 5.97
N GLN A 68 8.11 -14.74 6.45
CA GLN A 68 7.67 -15.87 5.63
C GLN A 68 8.56 -16.11 4.39
N GLY A 69 9.88 -16.09 4.58
CA GLY A 69 10.85 -16.29 3.50
C GLY A 69 11.12 -15.05 2.64
N LYS A 70 10.29 -14.01 2.69
CA LYS A 70 10.49 -12.79 1.88
C LYS A 70 11.26 -11.73 2.65
N GLU A 71 12.26 -11.12 2.01
CA GLU A 71 13.00 -10.00 2.59
C GLU A 71 12.31 -8.65 2.31
N TYR A 72 11.78 -8.03 3.37
CA TYR A 72 11.18 -6.72 3.32
C TYR A 72 12.18 -5.62 3.64
N VAL A 73 12.01 -4.46 3.00
CA VAL A 73 12.78 -3.24 3.31
C VAL A 73 11.86 -2.10 3.74
N VAL A 74 12.25 -1.40 4.79
CA VAL A 74 11.54 -0.21 5.28
C VAL A 74 11.83 0.96 4.35
N VAL A 75 10.78 1.55 3.78
CA VAL A 75 10.90 2.63 2.79
C VAL A 75 10.35 3.95 3.31
N THR A 76 10.84 5.04 2.72
CA THR A 76 10.24 6.38 2.83
C THR A 76 9.29 6.63 1.66
N GLU A 77 8.48 7.68 1.75
CA GLU A 77 7.70 8.18 0.62
C GLU A 77 8.60 8.50 -0.60
N GLU A 78 9.76 9.11 -0.38
CA GLU A 78 10.70 9.48 -1.44
C GLU A 78 11.18 8.24 -2.20
N THR A 79 11.73 7.26 -1.48
CA THR A 79 12.21 6.00 -2.07
C THR A 79 11.10 5.21 -2.74
N LEU A 80 9.88 5.19 -2.16
CA LEU A 80 8.73 4.53 -2.77
C LEU A 80 8.35 5.19 -4.10
N ARG A 81 8.29 6.53 -4.15
CA ARG A 81 7.99 7.27 -5.38
C ARG A 81 9.05 7.05 -6.46
N GLU A 82 10.32 6.97 -6.09
CA GLU A 82 11.40 6.63 -7.03
C GLU A 82 11.24 5.23 -7.61
N SER A 83 10.95 4.23 -6.77
CA SER A 83 10.66 2.86 -7.19
C SER A 83 9.46 2.77 -8.13
N VAL A 84 8.39 3.54 -7.85
CA VAL A 84 7.23 3.61 -8.74
C VAL A 84 7.59 4.22 -10.09
N LYS A 85 8.44 5.25 -10.17
CA LYS A 85 8.84 5.87 -11.45
C LYS A 85 9.51 4.88 -12.38
N ILE A 86 10.33 3.98 -11.85
CA ILE A 86 11.07 2.98 -12.61
C ILE A 86 10.35 1.63 -12.75
N ASP A 87 9.08 1.56 -12.33
CA ASP A 87 8.28 0.33 -12.35
C ASP A 87 8.96 -0.85 -11.63
N ALA A 88 9.65 -0.56 -10.51
CA ALA A 88 10.26 -1.58 -9.67
C ALA A 88 9.20 -2.50 -9.03
N ASP A 89 9.63 -3.66 -8.54
CA ASP A 89 8.80 -4.53 -7.70
C ASP A 89 8.62 -3.89 -6.31
N LEU A 90 7.37 -3.72 -5.89
CA LEU A 90 6.99 -3.06 -4.64
C LEU A 90 6.42 -4.03 -3.60
N THR A 91 6.37 -5.32 -3.91
CA THR A 91 5.68 -6.35 -3.12
C THR A 91 6.32 -6.57 -1.74
N CYS A 92 7.60 -6.21 -1.57
CA CYS A 92 8.34 -6.38 -0.32
C CYS A 92 8.84 -5.07 0.29
N PHE A 93 8.02 -4.03 0.14
CA PHE A 93 8.21 -2.78 0.88
C PHE A 93 7.37 -2.79 2.15
N CYS A 94 7.99 -2.39 3.25
CA CYS A 94 7.26 -2.03 4.45
C CYS A 94 7.02 -0.51 4.48
N THR A 95 5.74 -0.13 4.52
CA THR A 95 5.27 1.25 4.31
C THR A 95 4.81 1.96 5.59
N SER A 96 4.99 1.36 6.77
CA SER A 96 4.48 1.88 8.05
C SER A 96 4.89 3.32 8.39
N LEU A 97 5.94 3.86 7.76
CA LEU A 97 6.44 5.21 8.01
C LEU A 97 5.83 6.28 7.08
N ILE A 98 4.95 5.89 6.15
CA ILE A 98 4.42 6.76 5.11
C ILE A 98 3.08 7.37 5.53
N GLN A 99 2.95 8.69 5.37
CA GLN A 99 1.73 9.44 5.67
C GLN A 99 0.99 9.95 4.42
N ASN A 100 1.71 10.11 3.30
CA ASN A 100 1.16 10.66 2.07
C ASN A 100 1.34 9.66 0.92
N MET A 101 0.21 9.18 0.39
CA MET A 101 0.16 8.34 -0.82
C MET A 101 -0.54 9.04 -1.98
N ALA A 102 -0.76 10.35 -1.87
CA ALA A 102 -1.39 11.15 -2.91
C ALA A 102 -0.68 10.98 -4.25
N GLY A 103 -1.47 10.65 -5.28
CA GLY A 103 -1.01 10.51 -6.66
C GLY A 103 0.05 9.44 -6.88
N LEU A 104 0.29 8.51 -5.95
CA LEU A 104 1.43 7.60 -6.00
C LEU A 104 1.48 6.81 -7.32
N PHE A 105 0.34 6.30 -7.78
CA PHE A 105 0.19 5.55 -9.03
C PHE A 105 -0.56 6.34 -10.11
N SER A 106 -0.67 7.66 -9.97
CA SER A 106 -1.39 8.48 -10.96
C SER A 106 -0.80 8.29 -12.36
N ASN A 107 -1.65 7.98 -13.34
CA ASN A 107 -1.31 7.67 -14.73
C ASN A 107 -0.46 6.42 -14.94
N LYS A 108 -0.28 5.55 -13.94
CA LYS A 108 0.37 4.24 -14.10
C LYS A 108 -0.61 3.23 -14.69
N LYS A 109 -0.91 3.38 -15.98
CA LYS A 109 -1.96 2.63 -16.71
C LYS A 109 -1.80 1.12 -16.59
N THR A 110 -0.57 0.61 -16.52
CA THR A 110 -0.25 -0.82 -16.49
C THR A 110 0.04 -1.36 -15.08
N PHE A 111 -0.02 -0.52 -14.04
CA PHE A 111 0.27 -0.95 -12.68
C PHE A 111 -0.82 -1.89 -12.16
N ASN A 112 -0.42 -3.07 -11.71
CA ASN A 112 -1.29 -4.07 -11.09
C ASN A 112 -0.51 -5.01 -10.16
N GLN A 113 0.56 -4.53 -9.52
CA GLN A 113 1.35 -5.34 -8.58
C GLN A 113 0.59 -5.52 -7.26
N ASP A 114 0.77 -6.67 -6.62
CA ASP A 114 0.17 -6.97 -5.33
C ASP A 114 0.77 -6.08 -4.23
N ILE A 115 -0.04 -5.17 -3.73
CA ILE A 115 0.26 -4.24 -2.64
C ILE A 115 -0.68 -4.45 -1.44
N SER A 116 -1.34 -5.61 -1.38
CA SER A 116 -2.27 -5.97 -0.30
C SER A 116 -1.60 -5.89 1.07
N GLY A 117 -0.32 -6.30 1.15
CA GLY A 117 0.45 -6.32 2.39
C GLY A 117 1.00 -4.97 2.87
N TRP A 118 0.71 -3.86 2.19
CA TRP A 118 1.16 -2.55 2.65
C TRP A 118 0.46 -2.12 3.95
N ASP A 119 1.21 -1.47 4.83
CA ASP A 119 0.67 -0.80 6.02
C ASP A 119 0.31 0.64 5.66
N THR A 120 -0.99 0.95 5.74
CA THR A 120 -1.56 2.28 5.50
C THR A 120 -2.05 2.97 6.77
N SER A 121 -1.83 2.39 7.95
CA SER A 121 -2.40 2.89 9.23
C SER A 121 -1.96 4.32 9.60
N ASN A 122 -0.83 4.79 9.08
CA ASN A 122 -0.34 6.16 9.25
C ASN A 122 -0.69 7.11 8.08
N VAL A 123 -1.32 6.61 7.02
CA VAL A 123 -1.62 7.39 5.82
C VAL A 123 -2.81 8.31 6.08
N THR A 124 -2.63 9.59 5.78
CA THR A 124 -3.67 10.62 5.96
C THR A 124 -4.22 11.16 4.64
N ASP A 125 -3.46 11.04 3.55
CA ASP A 125 -3.80 11.57 2.21
C ASP A 125 -3.62 10.49 1.14
N MET A 126 -4.72 10.08 0.51
CA MET A 126 -4.79 9.11 -0.60
C MET A 126 -5.37 9.71 -1.89
N ARG A 127 -5.47 11.05 -1.98
CA ARG A 127 -6.08 11.70 -3.14
C ARG A 127 -5.40 11.28 -4.44
N ARG A 128 -6.19 10.93 -5.44
CA ARG A 128 -5.71 10.54 -6.79
C ARG A 128 -4.70 9.39 -6.82
N MET A 129 -4.60 8.57 -5.78
CA MET A 129 -3.58 7.51 -5.68
C MET A 129 -3.58 6.60 -6.92
N PHE A 130 -4.75 6.19 -7.42
CA PHE A 130 -4.92 5.37 -8.63
C PHE A 130 -5.61 6.13 -9.77
N PHE A 131 -5.51 7.46 -9.80
CA PHE A 131 -6.08 8.27 -10.88
C PHE A 131 -5.53 7.80 -12.23
N TYR A 132 -6.41 7.35 -13.12
CA TYR A 132 -6.05 6.84 -14.45
C TYR A 132 -5.11 5.60 -14.43
N SER A 133 -5.12 4.80 -13.35
CA SER A 133 -4.48 3.48 -13.29
C SER A 133 -5.41 2.41 -13.87
N ALA A 134 -5.55 2.43 -15.18
CA ALA A 134 -6.54 1.65 -15.95
C ALA A 134 -6.62 0.15 -15.60
N LEU A 135 -5.49 -0.51 -15.34
CA LEU A 135 -5.41 -1.96 -15.10
C LEU A 135 -5.36 -2.37 -13.61
N PHE A 136 -5.34 -1.42 -12.68
CA PHE A 136 -5.24 -1.76 -11.26
C PHE A 136 -6.52 -2.43 -10.76
N ASN A 137 -6.40 -3.64 -10.21
CA ASN A 137 -7.50 -4.42 -9.65
C ASN A 137 -7.03 -5.38 -8.54
N GLN A 138 -6.03 -4.97 -7.75
CA GLN A 138 -5.51 -5.79 -6.64
C GLN A 138 -6.29 -5.59 -5.36
N GLY A 139 -6.39 -6.66 -4.55
CA GLY A 139 -7.11 -6.66 -3.28
C GLY A 139 -6.47 -5.71 -2.27
N ILE A 140 -7.21 -4.69 -1.86
CA ILE A 140 -6.79 -3.67 -0.88
C ILE A 140 -7.83 -3.48 0.23
N GLY A 141 -8.74 -4.45 0.39
CA GLY A 141 -9.79 -4.41 1.42
C GLY A 141 -9.24 -4.40 2.84
N GLU A 142 -8.06 -5.00 3.06
CA GLU A 142 -7.38 -5.09 4.37
C GLU A 142 -6.58 -3.84 4.75
N TRP A 143 -6.56 -2.80 3.90
CA TRP A 143 -5.89 -1.55 4.23
C TRP A 143 -6.57 -0.83 5.40
N ASP A 144 -5.78 -0.46 6.40
CA ASP A 144 -6.22 0.42 7.48
C ASP A 144 -6.34 1.85 6.96
N THR A 145 -7.57 2.33 6.81
CA THR A 145 -7.91 3.67 6.32
C THR A 145 -8.34 4.62 7.44
N SER A 146 -8.25 4.19 8.70
CA SER A 146 -8.78 4.94 9.86
C SER A 146 -8.16 6.33 10.06
N SER A 147 -6.92 6.53 9.60
CA SER A 147 -6.21 7.80 9.63
C SER A 147 -6.45 8.69 8.40
N VAL A 148 -7.10 8.18 7.36
CA VAL A 148 -7.26 8.88 6.08
C VAL A 148 -8.30 9.99 6.20
N THR A 149 -7.96 11.17 5.66
CA THR A 149 -8.83 12.35 5.67
C THR A 149 -9.26 12.81 4.28
N ASP A 150 -8.48 12.48 3.25
CA ASP A 150 -8.71 12.86 1.85
C ASP A 150 -8.55 11.67 0.90
N MET A 151 -9.64 11.32 0.21
CA MET A 151 -9.72 10.25 -0.80
C MET A 151 -10.18 10.78 -2.17
N ARG A 152 -10.09 12.10 -2.41
CA ARG A 152 -10.59 12.70 -3.66
C ARG A 152 -9.98 12.05 -4.90
N GLY A 153 -10.85 11.59 -5.78
CA GLY A 153 -10.49 10.99 -7.06
C GLY A 153 -9.53 9.79 -6.97
N MET A 154 -9.53 9.06 -5.85
CA MET A 154 -8.61 7.95 -5.62
C MET A 154 -8.67 6.91 -6.76
N PHE A 155 -9.86 6.62 -7.29
CA PHE A 155 -10.10 5.64 -8.36
C PHE A 155 -10.71 6.26 -9.63
N THR A 156 -10.62 7.58 -9.81
CA THR A 156 -11.10 8.23 -11.04
C THR A 156 -10.39 7.62 -12.27
N TYR A 157 -11.15 7.14 -13.26
CA TYR A 157 -10.65 6.42 -14.43
C TYR A 157 -9.84 5.14 -14.12
N ALA A 158 -10.00 4.53 -12.94
CA ALA A 158 -9.46 3.20 -12.64
C ALA A 158 -10.38 2.12 -13.22
N PHE A 159 -10.40 2.01 -14.56
CA PHE A 159 -11.41 1.26 -15.30
C PHE A 159 -11.63 -0.19 -14.83
N SER A 160 -10.55 -0.89 -14.46
CA SER A 160 -10.61 -2.30 -14.05
C SER A 160 -10.90 -2.54 -12.56
N PHE A 161 -10.86 -1.49 -11.72
CA PHE A 161 -10.93 -1.68 -10.27
C PHE A 161 -12.34 -2.10 -9.83
N ASN A 162 -12.47 -3.26 -9.20
CA ASN A 162 -13.73 -3.77 -8.64
C ASN A 162 -13.51 -4.67 -7.42
N GLN A 163 -12.50 -4.38 -6.60
CA GLN A 163 -12.22 -5.14 -5.38
C GLN A 163 -13.05 -4.61 -4.21
N SER A 164 -13.47 -5.52 -3.33
CA SER A 164 -14.25 -5.16 -2.15
C SER A 164 -13.45 -4.25 -1.21
N ILE A 165 -14.05 -3.11 -0.88
CA ILE A 165 -13.54 -2.09 0.05
C ILE A 165 -14.62 -1.61 1.02
N GLY A 166 -15.72 -2.35 1.14
CA GLY A 166 -16.84 -2.01 2.03
C GLY A 166 -16.42 -1.98 3.51
N GLY A 167 -15.39 -2.74 3.89
CA GLY A 167 -14.84 -2.79 5.25
C GLY A 167 -13.89 -1.65 5.63
N TRP A 168 -13.63 -0.69 4.75
CA TRP A 168 -12.76 0.45 5.06
C TRP A 168 -13.34 1.35 6.15
N ASN A 169 -12.49 1.81 7.07
CA ASN A 169 -12.87 2.80 8.07
C ASN A 169 -12.81 4.20 7.47
N THR A 170 -13.97 4.74 7.14
CA THR A 170 -14.12 6.06 6.51
C THR A 170 -14.49 7.18 7.49
N ALA A 171 -14.58 6.89 8.80
CA ALA A 171 -14.99 7.86 9.82
C ALA A 171 -14.04 9.06 9.92
N GLY A 172 -12.78 8.92 9.49
CA GLY A 172 -11.79 9.99 9.41
C GLY A 172 -11.95 10.92 8.20
N VAL A 173 -12.62 10.44 7.14
CA VAL A 173 -12.60 11.06 5.81
C VAL A 173 -13.52 12.27 5.77
N THR A 174 -13.02 13.34 5.16
CA THR A 174 -13.75 14.61 4.99
C THR A 174 -13.92 15.02 3.52
N LEU A 175 -13.14 14.41 2.61
CA LEU A 175 -13.11 14.76 1.19
C LEU A 175 -13.13 13.49 0.30
N MET A 176 -14.20 13.31 -0.48
CA MET A 176 -14.43 12.14 -1.35
C MET A 176 -14.89 12.48 -2.80
N GLY A 177 -14.80 13.75 -3.22
CA GLY A 177 -15.20 14.15 -4.58
C GLY A 177 -14.51 13.31 -5.67
N SER A 178 -15.25 12.98 -6.73
CA SER A 178 -14.81 12.16 -7.88
C SER A 178 -14.24 10.77 -7.55
N MET A 179 -14.44 10.22 -6.35
CA MET A 179 -13.74 9.01 -5.88
C MET A 179 -13.72 7.84 -6.88
N PHE A 180 -14.87 7.55 -7.51
CA PHE A 180 -15.09 6.49 -8.50
C PHE A 180 -15.60 7.03 -9.85
N GLU A 181 -15.32 8.29 -10.15
CA GLU A 181 -15.72 8.90 -11.43
C GLU A 181 -15.10 8.11 -12.61
N TYR A 182 -15.92 7.57 -13.50
CA TYR A 182 -15.54 6.68 -14.60
C TYR A 182 -14.72 5.44 -14.18
N ALA A 183 -14.92 4.94 -12.96
CA ALA A 183 -14.46 3.60 -12.57
C ALA A 183 -15.43 2.55 -13.15
N GLU A 184 -15.29 2.27 -14.44
CA GLU A 184 -16.28 1.54 -15.27
C GLU A 184 -16.63 0.13 -14.79
N SER A 185 -15.80 -0.50 -13.96
CA SER A 185 -16.07 -1.83 -13.38
C SER A 185 -16.59 -1.79 -11.94
N PHE A 186 -16.51 -0.65 -11.24
CA PHE A 186 -16.71 -0.60 -9.79
C PHE A 186 -18.20 -0.65 -9.40
N ASP A 187 -18.62 -1.72 -8.71
CA ASP A 187 -19.99 -1.92 -8.21
C ASP A 187 -20.00 -2.68 -6.86
N GLN A 188 -19.12 -2.27 -5.94
CA GLN A 188 -19.01 -2.89 -4.62
C GLN A 188 -19.91 -2.19 -3.59
N ASP A 189 -20.35 -2.94 -2.58
CA ASP A 189 -21.18 -2.41 -1.49
C ASP A 189 -20.36 -1.51 -0.55
N LEU A 190 -20.78 -0.24 -0.44
CA LEU A 190 -20.23 0.80 0.44
C LEU A 190 -21.24 1.27 1.49
N SER A 191 -22.38 0.59 1.63
CA SER A 191 -23.49 1.04 2.46
C SER A 191 -23.16 1.10 3.96
N ASP A 192 -22.13 0.36 4.40
CA ASP A 192 -21.63 0.34 5.79
C ASP A 192 -20.59 1.45 6.08
N TRP A 193 -20.21 2.27 5.10
CA TRP A 193 -19.24 3.34 5.32
C TRP A 193 -19.77 4.43 6.26
N CYS A 194 -18.94 4.78 7.24
CA CYS A 194 -19.17 5.89 8.15
C CYS A 194 -18.73 7.22 7.53
N VAL A 195 -19.69 8.02 7.05
CA VAL A 195 -19.47 9.28 6.33
C VAL A 195 -20.22 10.45 7.01
N ASP A 196 -20.25 10.44 8.34
CA ASP A 196 -20.93 11.42 9.19
C ASP A 196 -20.37 12.84 9.07
N LYS A 197 -19.13 12.97 8.59
CA LYS A 197 -18.45 14.26 8.32
C LYS A 197 -18.75 14.84 6.94
N ILE A 198 -19.52 14.14 6.09
CA ILE A 198 -19.82 14.54 4.72
C ILE A 198 -21.34 14.62 4.56
N ASP A 199 -21.90 15.80 4.86
CA ASP A 199 -23.35 16.02 4.94
C ASP A 199 -24.13 15.73 3.65
N ASN A 200 -23.47 15.83 2.49
CA ASN A 200 -24.10 15.69 1.18
C ASN A 200 -23.25 14.82 0.25
N PRO A 201 -23.87 14.11 -0.71
CA PRO A 201 -23.14 13.38 -1.73
C PRO A 201 -22.06 14.25 -2.40
N PRO A 202 -20.78 13.84 -2.38
CA PRO A 202 -19.71 14.56 -3.05
C PRO A 202 -19.96 14.69 -4.54
N GLU A 203 -19.49 15.80 -5.12
CA GLU A 203 -19.54 16.02 -6.56
C GLU A 203 -18.86 14.88 -7.31
N HIS A 204 -19.53 14.37 -8.35
CA HIS A 204 -19.06 13.29 -9.21
C HIS A 204 -18.61 12.00 -8.51
N PHE A 205 -19.08 11.71 -7.29
CA PHE A 205 -18.61 10.57 -6.47
C PHE A 205 -18.46 9.26 -7.26
N SER A 206 -19.44 8.89 -8.08
CA SER A 206 -19.42 7.66 -8.90
C SER A 206 -20.00 7.86 -10.31
N VAL A 207 -19.96 9.07 -10.86
CA VAL A 207 -20.49 9.33 -12.22
C VAL A 207 -19.74 8.46 -13.23
N GLY A 208 -20.47 7.68 -14.04
CA GLY A 208 -19.87 6.79 -15.04
C GLY A 208 -19.36 5.44 -14.49
N SER A 209 -19.53 5.18 -13.19
CA SER A 209 -19.38 3.84 -12.59
C SER A 209 -20.74 3.11 -12.55
N PRO A 210 -20.75 1.76 -12.60
CA PRO A 210 -21.96 0.96 -12.46
C PRO A 210 -22.53 0.93 -11.02
N LEU A 211 -21.86 1.56 -10.05
CA LEU A 211 -22.23 1.57 -8.64
C LEU A 211 -23.70 1.98 -8.41
N SER A 212 -24.50 0.99 -8.03
CA SER A 212 -25.91 1.17 -7.70
C SER A 212 -26.10 2.13 -6.53
N SER A 213 -27.19 2.91 -6.52
CA SER A 213 -27.55 3.77 -5.39
C SER A 213 -27.82 3.00 -4.10
N ALA A 214 -28.14 1.71 -4.18
CA ALA A 214 -28.31 0.84 -3.01
C ALA A 214 -26.99 0.48 -2.32
N TYR A 215 -25.88 0.60 -3.04
CA TYR A 215 -24.52 0.29 -2.57
C TYR A 215 -23.71 1.55 -2.27
N GLN A 216 -24.31 2.73 -2.34
CA GLN A 216 -23.65 3.99 -1.99
C GLN A 216 -23.70 4.25 -0.48
N PRO A 217 -22.75 5.02 0.07
CA PRO A 217 -22.81 5.44 1.47
C PRO A 217 -24.05 6.26 1.79
N PHE A 218 -24.55 6.12 3.01
CA PHE A 218 -25.57 7.00 3.56
C PHE A 218 -24.93 8.30 4.07
N TRP A 219 -24.76 9.27 3.17
CA TRP A 219 -24.12 10.57 3.45
C TRP A 219 -24.66 11.26 4.70
N GLY A 220 -23.74 11.78 5.53
CA GLY A 220 -24.06 12.42 6.81
C GLY A 220 -24.41 11.43 7.94
N THR A 221 -24.13 10.14 7.76
CA THR A 221 -24.43 9.11 8.78
C THR A 221 -23.26 8.15 9.02
N CYS A 222 -23.34 7.43 10.13
CA CYS A 222 -22.44 6.34 10.48
C CYS A 222 -23.30 5.10 10.78
N PRO A 223 -23.41 4.15 9.84
CA PRO A 223 -24.13 2.90 10.07
C PRO A 223 -23.62 2.15 11.32
N PRO A 224 -24.49 1.45 12.06
CA PRO A 224 -24.18 0.79 13.32
C PRO A 224 -23.37 -0.51 13.18
#